data_AF-A0A7U3YAK9-F1
#
_entry.id   AF-A0A7U3YAK9-F1
#
_cell.length_a   1.000
_cell.length_b   1.000
_cell.length_c   1.000
_cell.angle_alpha   90.00
_cell.angle_beta   90.00
_cell.angle_gamma   90.00
#
_symmetry.space_group_name_H-M   'P 1'
#
loop_
_entity.id
_entity.type
_entity.pdbx_description
1 polymer ?
#
loop_
_entity_poly.entity_id
_entity_poly.type
_entity_poly.pdbx_seq_one_letter_code
_entity_poly.pdbx_strand_id
1 'polypeptide(L)'
;MASRGVNKVILIGHLGQDPEVRYMPNGNAVVNMTLATSENWKDKNTGENKEKTEWHRIVLFGKLAEIAGEYLRKGSQVYIEGSLQTRKWQDQNGLERYTTEIIVNIGGTMQMLGNRNSNLQAMTVNDKNSTGIKIKKTDAVEFDKKIETHESNKDLTHSPSEIDFDDEIPF
;
A
#
# COMPACT_ATOMS: atom_id res chain seq x y z
N MET A 1 5.99 14.30 -37.03
CA MET A 1 6.30 13.61 -35.75
C MET A 1 5.00 12.99 -35.26
N ALA A 2 4.94 11.70 -34.98
CA ALA A 2 3.72 11.09 -34.47
C ALA A 2 3.51 11.53 -33.01
N SER A 3 2.50 12.36 -32.75
CA SER A 3 2.02 12.62 -31.39
C SER A 3 1.34 11.37 -30.86
N ARG A 4 2.08 10.54 -30.13
CA ARG A 4 1.48 9.39 -29.43
C ARG A 4 0.71 9.95 -28.23
N GLY A 5 -0.57 9.63 -28.12
CA GLY A 5 -1.39 9.99 -26.96
C GLY A 5 -0.84 9.38 -25.66
N VAL A 6 -1.31 9.89 -24.52
CA VAL A 6 -0.89 9.43 -23.19
C VAL A 6 -1.94 8.48 -22.63
N ASN A 7 -1.50 7.30 -22.21
CA ASN A 7 -2.29 6.36 -21.41
C ASN A 7 -1.54 6.13 -20.09
N LYS A 8 -2.06 6.70 -19.01
CA LYS A 8 -1.49 6.62 -17.67
C LYS A 8 -2.62 6.45 -16.65
N VAL A 9 -2.44 5.50 -15.75
CA VAL A 9 -3.30 5.26 -14.59
C VAL A 9 -2.44 5.35 -13.34
N ILE A 10 -2.89 6.10 -12.34
CA ILE A 10 -2.26 6.19 -11.03
C ILE A 10 -3.31 5.80 -10.00
N LEU A 11 -2.98 4.85 -9.13
CA LEU A 11 -3.86 4.39 -8.06
C LEU A 11 -3.10 4.29 -6.75
N ILE A 12 -3.79 4.63 -5.66
CA ILE A 12 -3.41 4.25 -4.31
C ILE A 12 -4.61 3.54 -3.71
N GLY A 13 -4.41 2.31 -3.23
CA GLY A 13 -5.51 1.52 -2.69
C GLY A 13 -5.02 0.31 -1.92
N HIS A 14 -5.97 -0.53 -1.51
CA HIS A 14 -5.70 -1.74 -0.73
C HIS A 14 -6.01 -3.00 -1.52
N LEU A 15 -5.21 -4.05 -1.34
CA LEU A 15 -5.47 -5.35 -1.94
C LEU A 15 -6.74 -5.98 -1.33
N GLY A 16 -7.71 -6.36 -2.18
CA GLY A 16 -8.92 -7.06 -1.73
C GLY A 16 -8.69 -8.52 -1.32
N GLN A 17 -7.65 -9.12 -1.90
CA GLN A 17 -7.25 -10.51 -1.70
C GLN A 17 -5.73 -10.63 -1.86
N ASP A 18 -5.18 -11.79 -1.47
CA ASP A 18 -3.77 -12.08 -1.70
C ASP A 18 -3.44 -12.07 -3.22
N PRO A 19 -2.23 -11.65 -3.63
CA PRO A 19 -1.83 -11.65 -5.02
C PRO A 19 -1.80 -13.07 -5.61
N GLU A 20 -2.34 -13.24 -6.82
CA GLU A 20 -2.29 -14.50 -7.55
C GLU A 20 -1.04 -14.54 -8.44
N VAL A 21 -0.02 -15.28 -8.01
CA VAL A 21 1.25 -15.44 -8.73
C VAL A 21 1.17 -16.61 -9.70
N ARG A 22 1.60 -16.39 -10.94
CA ARG A 22 1.76 -17.43 -11.97
C ARG A 22 3.10 -17.25 -12.69
N TYR A 23 3.70 -18.35 -13.09
CA TYR A 23 4.91 -18.34 -13.92
C TYR A 23 4.55 -18.76 -15.34
N MET A 24 4.98 -17.96 -16.31
CA MET A 24 4.87 -18.32 -17.72
C MET A 24 5.90 -19.41 -18.09
N PRO A 25 5.69 -20.16 -19.18
CA PRO A 25 6.65 -21.20 -19.63
C PRO A 25 8.07 -20.69 -19.90
N ASN A 26 8.22 -19.39 -20.17
CA ASN A 26 9.51 -18.73 -20.36
C ASN A 26 10.21 -18.34 -19.03
N GLY A 27 9.63 -18.69 -17.88
CA GLY A 27 10.14 -18.36 -16.55
C GLY A 27 9.71 -17.00 -16.01
N ASN A 28 9.04 -16.16 -16.80
CA ASN A 28 8.61 -14.84 -16.34
C ASN A 28 7.44 -14.93 -15.36
N ALA A 29 7.58 -14.29 -14.20
CA ALA A 29 6.50 -14.15 -13.24
C ALA A 29 5.42 -13.17 -13.73
N VAL A 30 4.17 -13.48 -13.40
CA VAL A 30 2.98 -12.67 -13.62
C VAL A 30 2.18 -12.67 -12.34
N VAL A 31 1.76 -11.49 -11.89
CA VAL A 31 0.85 -11.36 -10.75
C VAL A 31 -0.42 -10.67 -11.19
N ASN A 32 -1.55 -11.29 -10.84
CA ASN A 32 -2.86 -10.70 -10.92
C ASN A 32 -3.29 -10.29 -9.51
N MET A 33 -3.75 -9.06 -9.34
CA MET A 33 -4.22 -8.56 -8.05
C MET A 33 -5.42 -7.63 -8.24
N THR A 34 -6.25 -7.54 -7.21
CA THR A 34 -7.43 -6.68 -7.20
C THR A 34 -7.26 -5.59 -6.14
N LEU A 35 -7.36 -4.33 -6.56
CA LEU A 35 -7.14 -3.16 -5.72
C LEU A 35 -8.46 -2.41 -5.50
N ALA A 36 -8.79 -2.11 -4.24
CA ALA A 36 -9.94 -1.29 -3.88
C ALA A 36 -9.53 0.18 -3.72
N THR A 37 -10.37 1.09 -4.22
CA THR A 37 -10.37 2.52 -3.87
C THR A 37 -11.78 2.92 -3.45
N SER A 38 -11.94 3.56 -2.30
CA SER A 38 -13.25 4.02 -1.80
C SER A 38 -13.35 5.55 -1.82
N GLU A 39 -14.52 6.05 -2.19
CA GLU A 39 -14.94 7.44 -2.05
C GLU A 39 -16.10 7.53 -1.05
N ASN A 40 -15.99 8.43 -0.08
CA ASN A 40 -17.02 8.68 0.93
C ASN A 40 -17.61 10.07 0.75
N TRP A 41 -18.93 10.19 0.71
CA TRP A 41 -19.62 11.47 0.61
C TRP A 41 -20.92 11.47 1.42
N LYS A 42 -21.39 12.67 1.79
CA LYS A 42 -22.68 12.84 2.45
C LYS A 42 -23.76 13.09 1.40
N ASP A 43 -24.83 12.30 1.42
CA ASP A 43 -25.99 12.50 0.55
C ASP A 43 -26.69 13.82 0.90
N LYS A 44 -26.94 14.68 -0.10
CA LYS A 44 -27.54 16.00 0.12
C LYS A 44 -29.02 15.94 0.49
N ASN A 45 -29.73 14.88 0.08
CA ASN A 45 -31.16 14.73 0.31
C ASN A 45 -31.45 14.04 1.64
N THR A 46 -30.67 13.01 1.99
CA THR A 46 -30.90 12.21 3.21
C THR A 46 -30.00 12.60 4.37
N GLY A 47 -28.87 13.26 4.11
CA GLY A 47 -27.87 13.59 5.13
C GLY A 47 -27.05 12.39 5.61
N GLU A 48 -27.19 11.23 4.99
CA GLU A 48 -26.48 10.01 5.34
C GLU A 48 -25.09 9.96 4.69
N ASN A 49 -24.13 9.32 5.36
CA ASN A 49 -22.83 9.02 4.75
C ASN A 49 -22.99 7.83 3.80
N LYS A 50 -22.54 8.00 2.55
CA LYS A 50 -22.46 6.96 1.53
C LYS A 50 -20.99 6.67 1.21
N GLU A 51 -20.73 5.41 0.90
CA GLU A 51 -19.43 4.91 0.46
C GLU A 51 -19.61 4.21 -0.90
N LYS A 52 -18.66 4.44 -1.81
CA LYS A 52 -18.57 3.73 -3.09
C LYS A 52 -17.16 3.22 -3.27
N THR A 53 -17.03 1.91 -3.41
CA THR A 53 -15.76 1.24 -3.68
C THR A 53 -15.66 0.79 -5.12
N GLU A 54 -14.57 1.16 -5.78
CA GLU A 54 -14.20 0.71 -7.11
C GLU A 54 -13.10 -0.35 -7.02
N TRP A 55 -13.22 -1.39 -7.85
CA TRP A 55 -12.32 -2.54 -7.88
C TRP A 55 -11.52 -2.59 -9.17
N HIS A 56 -10.21 -2.47 -9.03
CA HIS A 56 -9.27 -2.34 -10.14
C HIS A 56 -8.48 -3.65 -10.32
N ARG A 57 -8.47 -4.18 -11.54
CA ARG A 57 -7.65 -5.35 -11.90
C ARG A 57 -6.27 -4.90 -12.33
N ILE A 58 -5.25 -5.26 -11.55
CA ILE A 58 -3.86 -4.91 -11.83
C ILE A 58 -3.11 -6.16 -12.28
N VAL A 59 -2.28 -6.01 -13.31
CA VAL A 59 -1.37 -7.06 -13.78
C VAL A 59 0.07 -6.54 -13.72
N LEU A 60 0.89 -7.29 -12.99
CA LEU A 60 2.32 -7.04 -12.84
C LEU A 60 3.10 -8.15 -13.57
N PHE A 61 4.27 -7.81 -14.11
CA PHE A 61 5.14 -8.74 -14.81
C PHE A 61 6.56 -8.72 -14.23
N GLY A 62 7.29 -9.82 -14.42
CA GLY A 62 8.71 -9.94 -14.10
C GLY A 62 9.01 -9.64 -12.63
N LYS A 63 10.04 -8.85 -12.38
CA LYS A 63 10.51 -8.54 -11.02
C LYS A 63 9.44 -7.89 -10.13
N LEU A 64 8.57 -7.04 -10.67
CA LEU A 64 7.48 -6.45 -9.89
C LEU A 64 6.46 -7.49 -9.46
N ALA A 65 6.21 -8.50 -10.32
CA ALA A 65 5.36 -9.62 -9.96
C ALA A 65 5.98 -10.49 -8.85
N GLU A 66 7.29 -10.74 -8.90
CA GLU A 66 8.00 -11.47 -7.84
C GLU A 66 7.91 -10.74 -6.50
N ILE A 67 8.22 -9.43 -6.49
CA ILE A 67 8.12 -8.59 -5.29
C ILE A 67 6.68 -8.58 -4.76
N ALA A 68 5.69 -8.44 -5.65
CA ALA A 68 4.30 -8.45 -5.25
C ALA A 68 3.91 -9.80 -4.61
N GLY A 69 4.27 -10.92 -5.23
CA GLY A 69 3.99 -12.25 -4.68
C GLY A 69 4.66 -12.51 -3.33
N GLU A 70 5.90 -12.05 -3.17
CA GLU A 70 6.67 -12.27 -1.94
C GLU A 70 6.14 -11.42 -0.78
N TYR A 71 5.87 -10.13 -1.01
CA TYR A 71 5.64 -9.16 0.07
C TYR A 71 4.19 -8.69 0.23
N LEU A 72 3.36 -8.71 -0.82
CA LEU A 72 1.99 -8.20 -0.72
C LEU A 72 1.04 -9.28 -0.21
N ARG A 73 0.10 -8.86 0.64
CA ARG A 73 -1.00 -9.68 1.16
C ARG A 73 -2.31 -8.89 1.07
N LYS A 74 -3.44 -9.56 1.30
CA LYS A 74 -4.73 -8.90 1.47
C LYS A 74 -4.61 -7.74 2.46
N GLY A 75 -5.17 -6.59 2.11
CA GLY A 75 -5.13 -5.36 2.90
C GLY A 75 -3.86 -4.53 2.74
N SER A 76 -2.80 -5.05 2.13
CA SER A 76 -1.60 -4.25 1.82
C SER A 76 -2.00 -3.02 1.00
N GLN A 77 -1.51 -1.86 1.41
CA GLN A 77 -1.70 -0.62 0.68
C GLN A 77 -0.56 -0.44 -0.32
N VAL A 78 -0.89 -0.08 -1.55
CA VAL A 78 0.09 0.07 -2.64
C VAL A 78 -0.20 1.29 -3.48
N TYR A 79 0.87 1.91 -3.97
CA TYR A 79 0.87 2.82 -5.11
C TYR A 79 1.09 2.02 -6.39
N ILE A 80 0.30 2.31 -7.42
CA ILE A 80 0.39 1.70 -8.75
C ILE A 80 0.41 2.82 -9.78
N GLU A 81 1.37 2.75 -10.70
CA GLU A 81 1.39 3.51 -11.94
C GLU A 81 1.45 2.53 -13.12
N GLY A 82 0.51 2.66 -14.07
CA GLY A 82 0.42 1.77 -15.22
C GLY A 82 -0.37 2.38 -16.37
N SER A 83 -0.92 1.53 -17.23
CA SER A 83 -1.72 1.92 -18.39
C SER A 83 -2.93 1.00 -18.54
N LEU A 84 -4.06 1.53 -19.01
CA LEU A 84 -5.23 0.70 -19.33
C LEU A 84 -4.97 -0.16 -20.56
N GLN A 85 -5.34 -1.44 -20.47
CA GLN A 85 -5.37 -2.35 -21.60
C GLN A 85 -6.67 -3.14 -21.56
N THR A 86 -7.44 -3.07 -22.64
CA THR A 86 -8.63 -3.90 -22.82
C THR A 86 -8.29 -5.05 -23.74
N ARG A 87 -8.48 -6.28 -23.27
CA ARG A 87 -8.35 -7.49 -24.07
C ARG A 87 -9.72 -8.09 -24.38
N LYS A 88 -9.83 -8.63 -25.58
CA LYS A 88 -10.97 -9.41 -26.06
C LYS A 88 -10.66 -10.90 -25.86
N TRP A 89 -11.63 -11.65 -25.35
CA TRP A 89 -11.52 -13.11 -25.21
C TRP A 89 -12.91 -13.74 -25.44
N GLN A 90 -12.94 -15.02 -25.81
CA GLN A 90 -14.19 -15.77 -25.95
C GLN A 90 -14.42 -16.61 -24.70
N ASP A 91 -15.65 -16.61 -24.18
CA ASP A 91 -16.04 -17.50 -23.10
C ASP A 91 -16.30 -18.93 -23.60
N GLN A 92 -16.65 -19.84 -22.68
CA GLN A 92 -16.91 -21.24 -23.00
C GLN A 92 -18.12 -21.44 -23.92
N ASN A 93 -19.01 -20.44 -24.01
CA ASN A 93 -20.19 -20.45 -24.87
C ASN A 93 -19.91 -19.82 -26.24
N GLY A 94 -18.67 -19.41 -26.52
CA GLY A 94 -18.26 -18.73 -27.75
C GLY A 94 -18.65 -17.24 -27.80
N LEU A 95 -19.16 -16.66 -26.71
CA LEU A 95 -19.51 -15.24 -26.67
C LEU A 95 -18.25 -14.39 -26.46
N GLU A 96 -18.17 -13.30 -27.21
CA GLU A 96 -17.08 -12.35 -27.09
C GLU A 96 -17.23 -11.50 -25.81
N ARG A 97 -16.16 -11.45 -25.01
CA ARG A 97 -16.07 -10.69 -23.76
C ARG A 97 -14.88 -9.74 -23.82
N TYR A 98 -15.01 -8.63 -23.12
CA TYR A 98 -13.96 -7.64 -22.97
C TYR A 98 -13.58 -7.54 -21.50
N THR A 99 -12.30 -7.36 -21.23
CA THR A 99 -11.81 -7.12 -19.87
C THR A 99 -10.76 -6.03 -19.93
N THR A 100 -11.00 -4.96 -19.17
CA THR A 100 -10.06 -3.85 -19.01
C THR A 100 -9.23 -4.10 -17.75
N GLU A 101 -7.92 -4.05 -17.91
CA GLU A 101 -6.93 -4.30 -16.89
C GLU A 101 -5.95 -3.13 -16.86
N ILE A 102 -5.33 -2.88 -15.72
CA ILE A 102 -4.26 -1.91 -15.57
C ILE A 102 -2.95 -2.69 -15.58
N ILE A 103 -2.16 -2.44 -16.61
CA ILE A 103 -0.89 -3.12 -16.82
C ILE A 103 0.24 -2.22 -16.37
N VAL A 104 1.09 -2.73 -15.48
CA VAL A 104 2.33 -2.05 -15.08
C VAL A 104 3.45 -2.49 -16.02
N ASN A 105 3.64 -1.70 -17.08
CA ASN A 105 4.65 -1.91 -18.12
C ASN A 105 5.99 -1.25 -17.75
N ILE A 106 6.95 -1.20 -18.68
CA ILE A 106 8.31 -0.64 -18.51
C ILE A 106 8.32 0.80 -17.94
N GLY A 107 7.31 1.61 -18.25
CA GLY A 107 7.17 2.97 -17.72
C GLY A 107 6.28 3.10 -16.48
N GLY A 108 5.78 1.98 -15.97
CA GLY A 108 4.96 1.93 -14.75
C GLY A 108 5.80 1.57 -13.52
N THR A 109 5.21 1.72 -12.35
CA THR A 109 5.87 1.37 -11.08
C THR A 109 4.86 0.88 -10.06
N MET A 110 5.35 0.14 -9.07
CA MET A 110 4.59 -0.26 -7.89
C MET A 110 5.42 0.04 -6.65
N GLN A 111 4.77 0.62 -5.63
CA GLN A 111 5.39 0.84 -4.32
C GLN A 111 4.46 0.38 -3.21
N MET A 112 5.02 -0.29 -2.21
CA MET A 112 4.31 -0.68 -1.01
C MET A 112 4.20 0.51 -0.06
N LEU A 113 2.98 0.83 0.36
CA LEU A 113 2.67 1.96 1.25
C LEU A 113 2.19 1.43 2.61
N GLY A 114 3.00 0.61 3.27
CA GLY A 114 2.67 0.01 4.57
C GLY A 114 3.72 0.28 5.63
N ASN A 115 3.31 0.36 6.90
CA ASN A 115 4.21 0.51 8.03
C ASN A 115 5.07 -0.75 8.22
N ARG A 116 6.39 -0.58 8.34
CA ARG A 116 7.37 -1.63 8.67
C ARG A 116 7.21 -2.26 10.08
N ASN A 117 6.13 -2.01 10.82
CA ASN A 117 6.07 -2.31 12.26
C ASN A 117 4.78 -3.03 12.70
N SER A 118 4.55 -4.26 12.26
CA SER A 118 3.55 -5.16 12.88
C SER A 118 4.10 -6.55 13.22
N ASN A 119 5.40 -6.65 13.51
CA ASN A 119 6.01 -7.85 14.09
C ASN A 119 6.63 -7.62 15.48
N LEU A 120 6.07 -6.67 16.24
CA LEU A 120 6.12 -6.74 17.69
C LEU A 120 4.89 -7.52 18.13
N GLN A 121 4.92 -8.85 17.94
CA GLN A 121 4.07 -9.74 18.73
C GLN A 121 4.41 -9.48 20.19
N ALA A 122 3.53 -8.76 20.88
CA ALA A 122 3.50 -8.73 22.33
C ALA A 122 3.31 -10.18 22.79
N MET A 123 4.41 -10.86 23.13
CA MET A 123 4.38 -12.11 23.89
C MET A 123 3.71 -11.77 25.23
N THR A 124 2.40 -12.03 25.30
CA THR A 124 1.68 -12.07 26.57
C THR A 124 2.13 -13.34 27.27
N VAL A 125 3.09 -13.20 28.18
CA VAL A 125 3.47 -14.27 29.11
C VAL A 125 2.27 -14.51 30.03
N ASN A 126 1.56 -15.61 29.81
CA ASN A 126 0.45 -16.03 30.65
C ASN A 126 1.03 -16.91 31.78
N ASP A 127 1.40 -16.28 32.89
CA ASP A 127 1.98 -16.95 34.05
C ASP A 127 0.89 -17.65 34.88
N LYS A 128 0.56 -18.88 34.50
CA LYS A 128 -0.21 -19.83 35.33
C LYS A 128 0.34 -21.25 35.15
N ASN A 129 1.57 -21.47 35.61
CA ASN A 129 1.92 -22.76 36.21
C ASN A 129 3.25 -22.68 36.97
N SER A 130 3.15 -22.47 38.28
CA SER A 130 4.26 -22.66 39.20
C SER A 130 4.60 -24.15 39.30
N THR A 131 5.57 -24.62 38.53
CA THR A 131 6.34 -25.82 38.88
C THR A 131 7.82 -25.58 38.60
N GLY A 132 8.63 -25.82 39.63
CA GLY A 132 9.93 -25.20 39.82
C GLY A 132 10.97 -25.47 38.73
N ILE A 133 11.67 -24.40 38.35
CA ILE A 133 13.00 -24.46 37.76
C ILE A 133 13.93 -23.64 38.68
N LYS A 134 14.81 -24.32 39.41
CA LYS A 134 15.90 -23.69 40.16
C LYS A 134 17.00 -23.28 39.17
N ILE A 135 17.12 -21.98 38.89
CA ILE A 135 18.25 -21.44 38.15
C ILE A 135 19.31 -20.99 39.17
N LYS A 136 20.53 -21.53 39.03
CA LYS A 136 21.71 -21.16 39.82
C LYS A 136 22.07 -19.71 39.55
N LYS A 137 22.28 -18.96 40.64
CA LYS A 137 22.77 -17.59 40.64
C LYS A 137 24.27 -17.61 40.32
N THR A 138 24.66 -17.16 39.14
CA THR A 138 26.05 -16.83 38.80
C THR A 138 26.08 -15.41 38.27
N ASP A 139 26.70 -14.56 39.09
CA ASP A 139 27.36 -13.28 38.83
C ASP A 139 26.69 -12.29 37.87
N ALA A 140 26.14 -11.24 38.49
CA ALA A 140 25.66 -10.04 37.84
C ALA A 140 26.82 -9.29 37.18
N VAL A 141 26.69 -9.01 35.88
CA VAL A 141 27.48 -7.98 35.21
C VAL A 141 26.69 -6.68 35.32
N GLU A 142 27.22 -5.78 36.13
CA GLU A 142 26.73 -4.42 36.37
C GLU A 142 27.07 -3.55 35.15
N PHE A 143 26.05 -3.11 34.41
CA PHE A 143 26.19 -2.07 33.39
C PHE A 143 25.66 -0.76 33.97
N ASP A 144 26.60 0.07 34.39
CA ASP A 144 26.36 1.42 34.90
C ASP A 144 26.67 2.47 33.81
N LYS A 145 25.98 3.61 33.90
CA LYS A 145 26.05 4.87 33.13
C LYS A 145 25.27 4.92 31.81
N LYS A 146 24.54 5.98 31.47
CA LYS A 146 24.20 7.26 32.10
C LYS A 146 23.07 7.83 31.22
N ILE A 147 21.95 8.23 31.79
CA ILE A 147 20.95 9.05 31.08
C ILE A 147 21.35 10.51 31.34
N GLU A 148 21.87 11.18 30.32
CA GLU A 148 22.05 12.64 30.34
C GLU A 148 20.76 13.30 29.83
N THR A 149 20.10 13.99 30.75
CA THR A 149 19.03 14.96 30.50
C THR A 149 19.62 16.20 29.81
N HIS A 150 19.24 16.45 28.57
CA HIS A 150 19.40 17.77 27.95
C HIS A 150 18.09 18.55 28.06
N GLU A 151 18.07 19.50 29.00
CA GLU A 151 17.09 20.59 29.03
C GLU A 151 17.41 21.66 27.98
N SER A 152 16.32 22.23 27.46
CA SER A 152 16.15 23.58 26.93
C SER A 152 17.05 24.08 25.80
N ASN A 153 16.44 24.27 24.63
CA ASN A 153 16.55 25.56 23.95
C ASN A 153 15.15 26.06 23.59
N LYS A 154 14.79 27.17 24.24
CA LYS A 154 13.71 28.08 23.87
C LYS A 154 14.04 28.73 22.53
N ASP A 155 12.97 29.17 21.87
CA ASP A 155 12.90 30.36 21.04
C ASP A 155 12.95 30.14 19.51
N LEU A 156 11.76 29.98 18.93
CA LEU A 156 11.42 30.44 17.58
C LEU A 156 9.90 30.73 17.56
N THR A 157 9.52 31.89 18.06
CA THR A 157 8.22 32.51 17.73
C THR A 157 8.28 32.99 16.28
N HIS A 158 7.47 32.41 15.39
CA HIS A 158 7.11 33.05 14.12
C HIS A 158 5.62 33.35 14.15
N SER A 159 5.29 34.65 14.07
CA SER A 159 3.92 35.11 13.80
C SER A 159 3.42 34.53 12.48
N PRO A 160 2.12 34.21 12.35
CA PRO A 160 1.52 34.00 11.05
C PRO A 160 1.39 35.38 10.39
N SER A 161 2.19 35.64 9.35
CA SER A 161 1.86 36.71 8.41
C SER A 161 0.63 36.28 7.61
N GLU A 162 -0.38 37.15 7.60
CA GLU A 162 -1.59 37.04 6.79
C GLU A 162 -1.21 36.78 5.33
N ILE A 163 -1.76 35.72 4.75
CA ILE A 163 -1.68 35.46 3.31
C ILE A 163 -2.78 36.31 2.68
N ASP A 164 -2.38 37.40 2.02
CA ASP A 164 -3.27 38.25 1.23
C ASP A 164 -3.63 37.50 -0.06
N PHE A 165 -4.91 37.18 -0.24
CA PHE A 165 -5.44 36.37 -1.35
C PHE A 165 -5.98 37.23 -2.51
N ASP A 166 -5.37 38.39 -2.75
CA ASP A 166 -5.84 39.35 -3.77
C ASP A 166 -4.94 39.46 -5.01
N ASP A 167 -3.90 38.62 -5.14
CA ASP A 167 -3.09 38.59 -6.36
C ASP A 167 -3.67 37.64 -7.43
N GLU A 168 -4.54 38.24 -8.24
CA GLU A 168 -4.93 37.91 -9.62
C GLU A 168 -4.35 36.62 -10.23
N ILE A 169 -5.22 35.64 -10.48
CA ILE A 169 -4.97 34.55 -11.42
C ILE A 169 -5.12 35.12 -12.85
N PRO A 170 -4.06 35.15 -13.69
CA PRO A 170 -4.22 35.55 -15.07
C PRO A 170 -4.91 34.43 -15.87
N PHE A 171 -5.90 34.83 -16.68
CA PHE A 171 -6.68 33.98 -17.60
C PHE A 171 -5.83 33.32 -18.70
#